data_AF-A0A935RVJ8-F1
#
_entry.id   AF-A0A935RVJ8-F1
#
_cell.length_a   1.000
_cell.length_b   1.000
_cell.length_c   1.000
_cell.angle_alpha   90.00
_cell.angle_beta   90.00
_cell.angle_gamma   90.00
#
_symmetry.space_group_name_H-M   'P 1'
#
loop_
_entity.id
_entity.type
_entity.pdbx_description
1 polymer ?
#
loop_
_entity_poly.entity_id
_entity_poly.type
_entity_poly.pdbx_seq_one_letter_code
_entity_poly.pdbx_strand_id
1 'polypeptide(L)'
;MESQEVNKRLRAIYNEVKQIRCNLGNSPSSEADTLLLCDPVSGNLVIAVVTYSVTNVPTATYFNPNGTPYVGPTPVNCAGGQLESDPQEICVNGNTSLIQWVVKDNGQPTGAVYYTDLSGTVVGAPGAGTFTFGACPTVCLPTISDAFADDLSTLLPGTSFVITKPDCCKILVTTSAGTFTLREKETYYATTDFKCPITVTGITIVSGTCSSADIHIISNFNG
;
A
#
# COMPACT_ATOMS: atom_id res chain seq x y z
N MET A 1 34.80 16.03 10.50
CA MET A 1 34.85 14.86 11.39
C MET A 1 33.45 14.37 11.78
N GLU A 2 32.42 15.22 11.78
CA GLU A 2 31.02 14.87 12.13
C GLU A 2 30.29 13.99 11.09
N SER A 3 30.57 14.15 9.79
CA SER A 3 29.94 13.35 8.73
C SER A 3 30.26 11.84 8.80
N GLN A 4 31.40 11.45 9.36
CA GLN A 4 31.74 10.04 9.54
C GLN A 4 30.94 9.38 10.68
N GLU A 5 30.62 10.14 11.73
CA GLU A 5 29.88 9.62 12.88
C GLU A 5 28.40 9.41 12.54
N VAL A 6 27.80 10.31 11.76
CA VAL A 6 26.43 10.14 11.23
C VAL A 6 26.35 8.91 10.34
N ASN A 7 27.28 8.74 9.39
CA ASN A 7 27.32 7.58 8.51
C ASN A 7 27.55 6.25 9.26
N LYS A 8 28.33 6.28 10.35
CA LYS A 8 28.57 5.10 11.20
C LYS A 8 27.31 4.70 11.96
N ARG A 9 26.55 5.67 12.46
CA ARG A 9 25.26 5.42 13.15
C ARG A 9 24.17 4.95 12.19
N LEU A 10 24.07 5.54 10.99
CA LEU A 10 23.17 5.05 9.94
C LEU A 10 23.45 3.58 9.59
N ARG A 11 24.73 3.19 9.55
CA ARG A 11 25.12 1.78 9.35
C ARG A 11 24.78 0.89 10.54
N ALA A 12 24.88 1.39 11.78
CA ALA A 12 24.52 0.63 12.98
C ALA A 12 23.00 0.37 13.05
N ILE A 13 22.19 1.41 12.83
CA ILE A 13 20.72 1.32 12.74
C ILE A 13 20.31 0.36 11.63
N TYR A 14 20.94 0.46 10.45
CA TYR A 14 20.71 -0.46 9.34
C TYR A 14 20.95 -1.93 9.75
N ASN A 15 22.03 -2.22 10.47
CA ASN A 15 22.35 -3.59 10.88
C ASN A 15 21.36 -4.14 11.91
N GLU A 16 20.94 -3.33 12.88
CA GLU A 16 19.96 -3.73 13.90
C GLU A 16 18.58 -3.97 13.27
N VAL A 17 18.11 -3.05 12.42
CA VAL A 17 16.82 -3.18 11.71
C VAL A 17 16.82 -4.37 10.75
N LYS A 18 17.92 -4.58 10.01
CA LYS A 18 18.09 -5.75 9.14
C LYS A 18 18.02 -7.06 9.92
N GLN A 19 18.67 -7.14 11.07
CA GLN A 19 18.71 -8.36 11.88
C GLN A 19 17.35 -8.68 12.50
N ILE A 20 16.59 -7.66 12.95
CA ILE A 20 15.21 -7.83 13.43
C ILE A 20 14.30 -8.31 12.28
N ARG A 21 14.46 -7.79 11.06
CA ARG A 21 13.57 -8.11 9.92
C ARG A 21 13.89 -9.45 9.26
N CYS A 22 15.16 -9.87 9.22
CA CYS A 22 15.53 -11.24 8.86
C CYS A 22 14.87 -12.28 9.78
N ASN A 23 14.75 -11.98 11.07
CA ASN A 23 14.08 -12.84 12.04
C ASN A 23 12.55 -12.88 11.86
N LEU A 24 11.97 -11.92 11.12
CA LEU A 24 10.53 -11.81 10.84
C LEU A 24 10.15 -12.28 9.42
N GLY A 25 11.10 -12.74 8.60
CA GLY A 25 10.82 -13.30 7.26
C GLY A 25 10.55 -12.27 6.14
N ASN A 26 10.76 -10.97 6.40
CA ASN A 26 10.60 -9.92 5.40
C ASN A 26 11.94 -9.65 4.68
N SER A 27 11.97 -9.86 3.36
CA SER A 27 13.10 -9.48 2.49
C SER A 27 13.22 -7.95 2.41
N PRO A 28 14.43 -7.36 2.30
CA PRO A 28 14.60 -5.91 2.20
C PRO A 28 14.19 -5.43 0.80
N SER A 29 12.89 -5.25 0.55
CA SER A 29 12.38 -4.51 -0.60
C SER A 29 12.25 -3.04 -0.24
N SER A 30 13.13 -2.19 -0.80
CA SER A 30 12.97 -0.73 -1.01
C SER A 30 12.18 0.12 -0.01
N GLU A 31 12.20 -0.19 1.29
CA GLU A 31 11.51 0.61 2.30
C GLU A 31 12.38 1.79 2.73
N ALA A 32 11.75 2.95 2.87
CA ALA A 32 12.39 4.18 3.33
C ALA A 32 12.17 4.36 4.83
N ASP A 33 13.23 4.64 5.58
CA ASP A 33 13.14 5.04 6.99
C ASP A 33 13.06 6.56 7.10
N THR A 34 12.34 7.08 8.09
CA THR A 34 12.31 8.52 8.39
C THR A 34 13.08 8.81 9.68
N LEU A 35 13.99 9.78 9.64
CA LEU A 35 14.73 10.27 10.80
C LEU A 35 14.43 11.75 11.06
N LEU A 36 14.36 12.11 12.33
CA LEU A 36 14.18 13.48 12.80
C LEU A 36 15.55 14.06 13.17
N LEU A 37 16.01 15.01 12.36
CA LEU A 37 17.29 15.71 12.51
C LEU A 37 17.05 17.20 12.70
N CYS A 38 18.11 17.95 12.97
CA CYS A 38 18.05 19.39 13.08
C CYS A 38 19.13 20.06 12.23
N ASP A 39 18.81 21.25 11.73
CA ASP A 39 19.78 22.16 11.17
C ASP A 39 20.78 22.60 12.26
N PRO A 40 22.10 22.36 12.09
CA PRO A 40 23.10 22.64 13.12
C PRO A 40 23.28 24.13 13.46
N VAL A 41 22.76 25.05 12.64
CA VAL A 41 22.92 26.49 12.83
C VAL A 41 21.68 27.09 13.49
N SER A 42 20.50 26.72 13.00
CA SER A 42 19.22 27.28 13.46
C SER A 42 18.51 26.42 14.51
N GLY A 43 18.86 25.13 14.62
CA GLY A 43 18.15 24.18 15.47
C GLY A 43 16.79 23.75 14.92
N ASN A 44 16.43 24.17 13.72
CA ASN A 44 15.15 23.83 13.11
C ASN A 44 15.09 22.35 12.72
N LEU A 45 13.90 21.74 12.88
CA LEU A 45 13.65 20.35 12.50
C LEU A 45 13.86 20.13 11.00
N VAL A 46 14.51 19.02 10.65
CA VAL A 46 14.75 18.53 9.30
C VAL A 46 14.35 17.06 9.24
N ILE A 47 13.53 16.68 8.27
CA ILE A 47 13.07 15.32 8.05
C ILE A 47 14.00 14.64 7.04
N ALA A 48 14.64 13.54 7.42
CA ALA A 48 15.49 12.77 6.52
C ALA A 48 14.78 11.47 6.11
N VAL A 49 14.52 11.31 4.83
CA VAL A 49 14.01 10.06 4.22
C VAL A 49 15.22 9.26 3.74
N VAL A 50 15.50 8.16 4.41
CA VAL A 50 16.64 7.27 4.13
C VAL A 50 16.15 6.08 3.31
N THR A 51 16.60 6.01 2.06
CA THR A 51 16.34 4.85 1.20
C THR A 51 17.56 3.94 1.17
N TYR A 52 17.30 2.63 1.20
CA TYR A 52 18.35 1.62 1.12
C TYR A 52 18.31 0.95 -0.25
N SER A 53 19.38 1.10 -1.02
CA SER A 53 19.55 0.38 -2.28
C SER A 53 20.13 -1.02 -2.04
N VAL A 54 20.00 -1.89 -3.04
CA VAL A 54 20.61 -3.22 -3.07
C VAL A 54 22.14 -3.21 -2.98
N THR A 55 22.80 -2.05 -3.11
CA THR A 55 24.25 -1.88 -2.97
C THR A 55 24.69 -1.54 -1.53
N ASN A 56 23.78 -1.55 -0.56
CA ASN A 56 24.03 -1.27 0.87
C ASN A 56 24.62 0.13 1.18
N VAL A 57 24.39 1.12 0.31
CA VAL A 57 24.72 2.52 0.60
C VAL A 57 23.41 3.26 0.84
N PRO A 58 23.12 3.67 2.10
CA PRO A 58 21.92 4.46 2.37
C PRO A 58 22.04 5.82 1.69
N THR A 59 20.97 6.25 1.02
CA THR A 59 20.85 7.59 0.46
C THR A 59 19.79 8.34 1.26
N ALA A 60 20.10 9.56 1.71
CA ALA A 60 19.16 10.39 2.46
C ALA A 60 18.71 11.58 1.61
N THR A 61 17.41 11.82 1.59
CA THR A 61 16.81 13.06 1.06
C THR A 61 16.25 13.87 2.22
N TYR A 62 16.51 15.17 2.24
CA TYR A 62 16.17 16.04 3.37
C TYR A 62 15.03 17.00 3.01
N PHE A 63 14.08 17.15 3.93
CA PHE A 63 12.90 18.00 3.78
C PHE A 63 12.70 18.86 5.02
N ASN A 64 12.15 20.06 4.83
CA ASN A 64 11.56 20.83 5.90
C ASN A 64 10.22 20.18 6.33
N PRO A 65 9.72 20.42 7.55
CA PRO A 65 8.45 19.84 8.03
C PRO A 65 7.22 20.21 7.17
N ASN A 66 7.32 21.31 6.41
CA ASN A 66 6.29 21.74 5.45
C ASN A 66 6.37 21.01 4.09
N GLY A 67 7.22 19.99 3.94
CA GLY A 67 7.39 19.19 2.73
C GLY A 67 8.28 19.79 1.65
N THR A 68 8.79 21.01 1.82
CA THR A 68 9.75 21.59 0.86
C THR A 68 11.13 20.95 1.01
N PRO A 69 11.93 20.82 -0.08
CA PRO A 69 13.31 20.35 0.04
C PRO A 69 14.12 21.21 1.00
N TYR A 70 14.86 20.57 1.90
CA TYR A 70 15.76 21.27 2.81
C TYR A 70 17.01 21.73 2.06
N VAL A 71 17.36 23.01 2.22
CA VAL A 71 18.57 23.62 1.64
C VAL A 71 19.37 24.23 2.78
N GLY A 72 20.44 23.55 3.18
CA GLY A 72 21.27 23.97 4.29
C GLY A 72 22.46 23.04 4.53
N PRO A 73 23.22 23.25 5.63
CA PRO A 73 24.31 22.36 6.03
C PRO A 73 23.81 20.94 6.33
N THR A 74 24.71 19.95 6.37
CA THR A 74 24.33 18.58 6.72
C THR A 74 23.61 18.54 8.09
N PRO A 75 22.35 18.05 8.15
CA PRO A 75 21.62 17.98 9.40
C PRO A 75 22.30 17.07 10.43
N VAL A 76 22.14 17.41 11.70
CA VAL A 76 22.71 16.69 12.85
C VAL A 76 21.60 16.19 13.76
N ASN A 77 21.93 15.38 14.77
CA ASN A 77 20.93 15.05 15.79
C ASN A 77 20.53 16.33 16.53
N CYS A 78 19.22 16.48 16.77
CA CYS A 78 18.71 17.60 17.55
C CYS A 78 19.32 17.62 18.95
N ALA A 79 19.64 18.81 19.43
CA ALA A 79 20.21 19.01 20.75
C ALA A 79 19.11 18.86 21.82
N GLY A 80 19.26 17.88 22.71
CA GLY A 80 18.29 17.58 23.76
C GLY A 80 17.15 16.69 23.25
N GLY A 81 17.13 15.45 23.73
CA GLY A 81 15.98 14.55 23.55
C GLY A 81 16.15 13.43 22.54
N GLN A 82 15.40 12.34 22.77
CA GLN A 82 15.10 11.34 21.75
C GLN A 82 13.84 11.83 21.02
N LEU A 83 14.04 12.58 19.93
CA LEU A 83 12.91 12.96 19.09
C LEU A 83 12.29 11.71 18.48
N GLU A 84 10.97 11.68 18.51
CA GLU A 84 10.13 10.58 18.04
C GLU A 84 8.87 11.16 17.39
N SER A 85 8.09 10.33 16.72
CA SER A 85 6.84 10.78 16.11
C SER A 85 5.75 9.73 16.13
N ASP A 86 4.52 10.17 16.39
CA ASP A 86 3.33 9.31 16.34
C ASP A 86 2.55 9.55 15.04
N PRO A 87 2.23 8.49 14.28
CA PRO A 87 1.43 8.60 13.07
C PRO A 87 -0.06 8.74 13.39
N GLN A 88 -0.74 9.58 12.63
CA GLN A 88 -2.19 9.71 12.59
C GLN A 88 -2.64 9.79 11.14
N GLU A 89 -3.48 8.87 10.70
CA GLU A 89 -4.06 8.93 9.36
C GLU A 89 -5.04 10.11 9.28
N ILE A 90 -4.99 10.84 8.17
CA ILE A 90 -5.89 11.94 7.87
C ILE A 90 -6.44 11.78 6.46
N CYS A 91 -7.66 12.26 6.27
CA CYS A 91 -8.29 12.38 4.96
C CYS A 91 -8.37 13.84 4.53
N VAL A 92 -7.69 14.19 3.45
CA VAL A 92 -7.72 15.52 2.84
C VAL A 92 -8.80 15.57 1.78
N ASN A 93 -9.69 16.57 1.87
CA ASN A 93 -10.80 16.81 0.93
C ASN A 93 -11.70 15.58 0.68
N GLY A 94 -11.76 14.63 1.61
CA GLY A 94 -12.62 13.44 1.52
C GLY A 94 -12.12 12.32 0.60
N ASN A 95 -10.96 12.45 -0.05
CA ASN A 95 -10.49 11.47 -1.04
C ASN A 95 -8.99 11.20 -1.07
N THR A 96 -8.18 11.96 -0.32
CA THR A 96 -6.72 11.81 -0.33
C THR A 96 -6.23 11.43 1.07
N SER A 97 -5.80 10.18 1.25
CA SER A 97 -5.22 9.71 2.51
C SER A 97 -3.78 10.17 2.65
N LEU A 98 -3.45 10.80 3.78
CA LEU A 98 -2.09 11.13 4.21
C LEU A 98 -1.85 10.63 5.64
N ILE A 99 -0.60 10.60 6.07
CA ILE A 99 -0.21 10.37 7.46
C ILE A 99 0.33 11.68 8.02
N GLN A 100 -0.30 12.20 9.06
CA GLN A 100 0.27 13.24 9.90
C GLN A 100 1.17 12.59 10.96
N TRP A 101 2.37 13.13 11.13
CA TRP A 101 3.31 12.70 12.14
C TRP A 101 3.48 13.80 13.18
N VAL A 102 3.03 13.53 14.41
CA VAL A 102 3.17 14.47 15.53
C VAL A 102 4.54 14.27 16.16
N VAL A 103 5.39 15.29 16.11
CA VAL A 103 6.76 15.21 16.65
C VAL A 103 6.72 15.40 18.16
N LYS A 104 7.36 14.47 18.88
CA LYS A 104 7.48 14.47 20.32
C LYS A 104 8.94 14.50 20.75
N ASP A 105 9.17 15.01 21.96
CA ASP A 105 10.42 14.91 22.69
C ASP A 105 10.12 14.23 24.04
N ASN A 106 10.74 13.08 24.28
CA ASN A 106 10.54 12.27 25.49
C ASN A 106 9.05 12.05 25.83
N GLY A 107 8.24 11.67 24.85
CA GLY A 107 6.81 11.39 24.98
C GLY A 107 5.90 12.61 24.91
N GLN A 108 6.43 13.84 24.90
CA GLN A 108 5.64 15.07 24.91
C GLN A 108 5.60 15.74 23.54
N PRO A 109 4.41 16.12 23.01
CA PRO A 109 4.33 16.85 21.74
C PRO A 109 5.10 18.16 21.77
N THR A 110 5.91 18.37 20.72
CA THR A 110 6.70 19.60 20.54
C THR A 110 5.90 20.72 19.87
N GLY A 111 4.73 20.40 19.31
CA GLY A 111 3.95 21.28 18.44
C GLY A 111 4.36 21.23 16.97
N ALA A 112 5.48 20.59 16.63
CA ALA A 112 5.87 20.35 15.25
C ALA A 112 5.14 19.12 14.67
N VAL A 113 4.76 19.22 13.40
CA VAL A 113 4.16 18.12 12.63
C VAL A 113 4.76 18.09 11.23
N TYR A 114 4.79 16.91 10.62
CA TYR A 114 5.08 16.75 9.20
C TYR A 114 4.10 15.73 8.61
N TYR A 115 4.02 15.68 7.28
CA TYR A 115 3.05 14.85 6.57
C TYR A 115 3.76 13.94 5.58
N THR A 116 3.29 12.71 5.45
CA THR A 116 3.71 11.80 4.39
C THR A 116 2.51 11.28 3.62
N ASP A 117 2.73 10.88 2.38
CA ASP A 117 1.78 9.98 1.71
C ASP A 117 1.87 8.55 2.30
N LEU A 118 1.03 7.65 1.81
CA LEU A 118 1.00 6.25 2.26
C LEU A 118 2.26 5.45 1.87
N SER A 119 3.11 5.99 0.98
CA SER A 119 4.40 5.39 0.61
C SER A 119 5.56 5.86 1.50
N GLY A 120 5.29 6.79 2.42
CA GLY A 120 6.30 7.38 3.31
C GLY A 120 7.04 8.58 2.70
N THR A 121 6.60 9.10 1.56
CA THR A 121 7.19 10.31 0.96
C THR A 121 6.70 11.54 1.71
N VAL A 122 7.60 12.43 2.14
CA VAL A 122 7.23 13.69 2.80
C VAL A 122 6.52 14.60 1.80
N VAL A 123 5.36 15.13 2.21
CA VAL A 123 4.51 15.99 1.38
C VAL A 123 4.24 17.34 2.06
N GLY A 124 3.69 18.27 1.29
CA GLY A 124 3.24 19.56 1.81
C GLY A 124 2.13 19.42 2.84
N ALA A 125 2.12 20.30 3.84
CA ALA A 125 1.03 20.35 4.80
C ALA A 125 -0.31 20.64 4.09
N PRO A 126 -1.39 19.90 4.40
CA PRO A 126 -2.70 20.20 3.87
C PRO A 126 -3.18 21.58 4.35
N GLY A 127 -4.13 22.17 3.62
CA GLY A 127 -4.73 23.43 4.02
C GLY A 127 -5.41 23.35 5.39
N ALA A 128 -5.42 24.45 6.13
CA ALA A 128 -6.15 24.50 7.39
C ALA A 128 -7.63 24.20 7.17
N GLY A 129 -8.18 23.24 7.93
CA GLY A 129 -9.58 22.82 7.83
C GLY A 129 -9.93 22.00 6.58
N THR A 130 -8.95 21.62 5.75
CA THR A 130 -9.20 20.78 4.56
C THR A 130 -9.07 19.29 4.84
N PHE A 131 -8.87 18.88 6.09
CA PHE A 131 -8.67 17.48 6.46
C PHE A 131 -9.47 17.10 7.70
N THR A 132 -9.76 15.80 7.79
CA THR A 132 -10.35 15.16 8.97
C THR A 132 -9.42 14.06 9.46
N PHE A 133 -9.40 13.81 10.77
CA PHE A 133 -8.68 12.68 11.33
C PHE A 133 -9.39 11.37 11.00
N GLY A 134 -8.60 10.34 10.70
CA GLY A 134 -9.05 9.02 10.26
C GLY A 134 -8.89 8.81 8.76
N ALA A 135 -9.11 7.56 8.34
CA ALA A 135 -9.05 7.15 6.95
C ALA A 135 -10.08 7.89 6.09
N CYS A 136 -9.76 8.09 4.82
CA CYS A 136 -10.76 8.57 3.87
C CYS A 136 -11.94 7.60 3.78
N PRO A 137 -13.17 8.11 3.60
CA PRO A 137 -14.29 7.26 3.24
C PRO A 137 -13.93 6.54 1.94
N THR A 138 -13.69 5.24 2.01
CA THR A 138 -13.60 4.39 0.83
C THR A 138 -14.95 4.41 0.17
N VAL A 139 -15.08 5.17 -0.93
CA VAL A 139 -16.26 5.08 -1.78
C VAL A 139 -16.17 3.72 -2.45
N CYS A 140 -16.75 2.71 -1.83
CA CYS A 140 -16.97 1.41 -2.44
C CYS A 140 -17.85 1.67 -3.66
N LEU A 141 -17.25 1.67 -4.85
CA LEU A 141 -17.95 1.71 -6.13
C LEU A 141 -17.94 0.29 -6.69
N PRO A 142 -18.75 -0.63 -6.10
CA PRO A 142 -18.77 -2.00 -6.58
C PRO A 142 -19.18 -1.96 -8.04
N THR A 143 -18.31 -2.46 -8.91
CA THR A 143 -18.62 -2.61 -10.31
C THR A 143 -19.06 -4.04 -10.52
N ILE A 144 -20.35 -4.21 -10.83
CA ILE A 144 -20.92 -5.51 -11.19
C ILE A 144 -20.93 -5.60 -12.71
N SER A 145 -20.46 -6.72 -13.23
CA SER A 145 -20.60 -7.07 -14.65
C SER A 145 -21.08 -8.50 -14.78
N ASP A 146 -21.69 -8.82 -15.90
CA ASP A 146 -22.15 -10.17 -16.18
C ASP A 146 -21.94 -10.54 -17.64
N ALA A 147 -21.88 -11.83 -17.90
CA ALA A 147 -21.64 -12.40 -19.23
C ALA A 147 -22.13 -13.84 -19.29
N PHE A 148 -22.31 -14.33 -20.52
CA PHE A 148 -22.55 -15.74 -20.79
C PHE A 148 -21.27 -16.40 -21.30
N ALA A 149 -21.14 -17.72 -21.19
CA ALA A 149 -19.90 -18.40 -21.56
C ALA A 149 -19.61 -18.39 -23.08
N ASP A 150 -20.60 -18.06 -23.92
CA ASP A 150 -20.43 -17.85 -25.36
C ASP A 150 -19.94 -16.44 -25.72
N ASP A 151 -20.17 -15.46 -24.85
CA ASP A 151 -19.66 -14.09 -25.00
C ASP A 151 -19.24 -13.49 -23.65
N LEU A 152 -17.92 -13.51 -23.41
CA LEU A 152 -17.30 -12.94 -22.22
C LEU A 152 -16.95 -11.45 -22.38
N SER A 153 -17.31 -10.79 -23.48
CA SER A 153 -16.85 -9.43 -23.80
C SER A 153 -17.31 -8.36 -22.81
N THR A 154 -18.43 -8.60 -22.11
CA THR A 154 -18.98 -7.70 -21.08
C THR A 154 -18.45 -7.99 -19.69
N LEU A 155 -17.75 -9.11 -19.49
CA LEU A 155 -17.25 -9.51 -18.18
C LEU A 155 -15.98 -8.74 -17.82
N LEU A 156 -16.06 -7.93 -16.77
CA LEU A 156 -14.93 -7.19 -16.23
C LEU A 156 -14.13 -8.06 -15.24
N PRO A 157 -12.84 -7.75 -15.02
CA PRO A 157 -12.08 -8.32 -13.91
C PRO A 157 -12.75 -8.01 -12.57
N GLY A 158 -12.69 -8.96 -11.63
CA GLY A 158 -13.33 -8.82 -10.33
C GLY A 158 -12.58 -9.56 -9.23
N THR A 159 -12.89 -9.18 -8.00
CA THR A 159 -12.40 -9.83 -6.77
C THR A 159 -13.29 -11.00 -6.35
N SER A 160 -14.47 -11.11 -6.96
CA SER A 160 -15.38 -12.23 -6.78
C SER A 160 -16.14 -12.53 -8.06
N PHE A 161 -16.47 -13.81 -8.25
CA PHE A 161 -17.28 -14.30 -9.35
C PHE A 161 -18.33 -15.26 -8.83
N VAL A 162 -19.47 -15.28 -9.50
CA VAL A 162 -20.51 -16.30 -9.38
C VAL A 162 -20.66 -16.94 -10.74
N ILE A 163 -20.60 -18.28 -10.80
CA ILE A 163 -20.82 -19.06 -12.03
C ILE A 163 -22.01 -19.97 -11.79
N THR A 164 -23.02 -19.83 -12.64
CA THR A 164 -24.21 -20.69 -12.65
C THR A 164 -24.22 -21.53 -13.92
N LYS A 165 -24.48 -22.83 -13.80
CA LYS A 165 -24.55 -23.76 -14.94
C LYS A 165 -25.60 -24.85 -14.74
N PRO A 166 -26.11 -25.47 -15.81
CA PRO A 166 -26.92 -26.69 -15.70
C PRO A 166 -26.20 -27.82 -14.96
N ASP A 167 -26.97 -28.65 -14.27
CA ASP A 167 -26.46 -29.78 -13.48
C ASP A 167 -25.80 -30.86 -14.34
N CYS A 168 -26.24 -31.01 -15.58
CA CYS A 168 -25.71 -31.95 -16.56
C CYS A 168 -24.33 -31.55 -17.13
N CYS A 169 -23.88 -30.31 -16.91
CA CYS A 169 -22.61 -29.82 -17.44
C CYS A 169 -21.43 -30.17 -16.53
N LYS A 170 -20.32 -30.58 -17.14
CA LYS A 170 -18.98 -30.43 -16.57
C LYS A 170 -18.24 -29.36 -17.37
N ILE A 171 -17.68 -28.36 -16.70
CA ILE A 171 -16.99 -27.25 -17.36
C ILE A 171 -15.59 -27.03 -16.79
N LEU A 172 -14.68 -26.57 -17.63
CA LEU A 172 -13.36 -26.06 -17.27
C LEU A 172 -13.40 -24.53 -17.36
N VAL A 173 -13.08 -23.86 -16.26
CA VAL A 173 -12.98 -22.41 -16.16
C VAL A 173 -11.51 -22.02 -16.22
N THR A 174 -11.18 -21.14 -17.16
CA THR A 174 -9.83 -20.58 -17.30
C THR A 174 -9.83 -19.14 -16.81
N THR A 175 -8.89 -18.82 -15.92
CA THR A 175 -8.71 -17.47 -15.38
C THR A 175 -7.27 -17.00 -15.54
N SER A 176 -7.02 -15.71 -15.33
CA SER A 176 -5.67 -15.14 -15.27
C SER A 176 -4.77 -15.75 -14.19
N ALA A 177 -5.34 -16.39 -13.17
CA ALA A 177 -4.60 -17.01 -12.06
C ALA A 177 -4.47 -18.55 -12.17
N GLY A 178 -5.10 -19.16 -13.18
CA GLY A 178 -5.10 -20.62 -13.37
C GLY A 178 -6.48 -21.16 -13.79
N THR A 179 -6.60 -22.48 -13.79
CA THR A 179 -7.81 -23.17 -14.24
C THR A 179 -8.41 -24.04 -13.16
N PHE A 180 -9.74 -24.13 -13.12
CA PHE A 180 -10.46 -25.06 -12.24
C PHE A 180 -11.64 -25.71 -12.96
N THR A 181 -12.10 -26.84 -12.45
CA THR A 181 -13.21 -27.60 -13.04
C THR A 181 -14.43 -27.55 -12.14
N LEU A 182 -15.60 -27.29 -12.72
CA LEU A 182 -16.89 -27.47 -12.08
C LEU A 182 -17.54 -28.75 -12.61
N ARG A 183 -17.82 -29.68 -11.70
CA ARG A 183 -18.33 -31.01 -12.01
C ARG A 183 -19.82 -30.98 -12.28
N GLU A 184 -20.32 -32.08 -12.84
CA GLU A 184 -21.76 -32.35 -12.89
C GLU A 184 -22.37 -32.22 -11.49
N LYS A 185 -23.61 -31.71 -11.41
CA LYS A 185 -24.37 -31.38 -10.19
C LYS A 185 -23.85 -30.19 -9.37
N GLU A 186 -22.64 -29.69 -9.62
CA GLU A 186 -22.16 -28.42 -9.06
C GLU A 186 -22.73 -27.26 -9.91
N THR A 187 -24.00 -26.90 -9.68
CA THR A 187 -24.70 -25.88 -10.49
C THR A 187 -24.30 -24.45 -10.15
N TYR A 188 -23.63 -24.24 -9.02
CA TYR A 188 -23.28 -22.94 -8.48
C TYR A 188 -21.85 -22.95 -7.93
N TYR A 189 -21.09 -21.92 -8.25
CA TYR A 189 -19.78 -21.65 -7.67
C TYR A 189 -19.62 -20.17 -7.40
N ALA A 190 -19.11 -19.83 -6.21
CA ALA A 190 -18.82 -18.46 -5.85
C ALA A 190 -17.42 -18.36 -5.24
N THR A 191 -16.71 -17.30 -5.59
CA THR A 191 -15.43 -16.95 -4.96
C THR A 191 -15.65 -15.70 -4.16
N THR A 192 -15.53 -15.75 -2.84
CA THR A 192 -15.83 -14.60 -1.96
C THR A 192 -14.61 -13.79 -1.56
N ASP A 193 -13.38 -14.30 -1.78
CA ASP A 193 -12.21 -13.84 -1.02
C ASP A 193 -10.92 -13.60 -1.84
N PHE A 194 -11.01 -13.22 -3.13
CA PHE A 194 -9.78 -12.82 -3.84
C PHE A 194 -9.36 -11.40 -3.45
N LYS A 195 -8.13 -11.27 -2.94
CA LYS A 195 -7.50 -9.97 -2.64
C LYS A 195 -7.12 -9.17 -3.89
N CYS A 196 -6.90 -9.87 -5.00
CA CYS A 196 -6.52 -9.27 -6.28
C CYS A 196 -7.59 -9.58 -7.33
N PRO A 197 -7.90 -8.65 -8.24
CA PRO A 197 -8.80 -8.93 -9.35
C PRO A 197 -8.25 -10.06 -10.24
N ILE A 198 -9.10 -11.03 -10.56
CA ILE A 198 -8.81 -12.04 -11.58
C ILE A 198 -9.75 -11.82 -12.78
N THR A 199 -9.37 -12.35 -13.94
CA THR A 199 -10.21 -12.30 -15.16
C THR A 199 -10.56 -13.71 -15.57
N VAL A 200 -11.83 -13.98 -15.85
CA VAL A 200 -12.25 -15.23 -16.52
C VAL A 200 -11.99 -15.06 -18.01
N THR A 201 -11.08 -15.85 -18.56
CA THR A 201 -10.62 -15.71 -19.95
C THR A 201 -11.21 -16.77 -20.88
N GLY A 202 -11.89 -17.78 -20.33
CA GLY A 202 -12.55 -18.79 -21.13
C GLY A 202 -13.30 -19.83 -20.31
N ILE A 203 -14.35 -20.36 -20.92
CA ILE A 203 -15.13 -21.48 -20.40
C ILE A 203 -15.16 -22.55 -21.48
N THR A 204 -14.90 -23.80 -21.10
CA THR A 204 -14.98 -24.95 -22.00
C THR A 204 -15.89 -26.01 -21.41
N ILE A 205 -16.87 -26.45 -22.19
CA ILE A 205 -17.72 -27.59 -21.82
C ILE A 205 -16.91 -28.86 -22.05
N VAL A 206 -16.68 -29.61 -20.97
CA VAL A 206 -15.89 -30.85 -20.96
C VAL A 206 -16.79 -32.06 -21.23
N SER A 207 -18.00 -32.07 -20.65
CA SER A 207 -19.03 -33.09 -20.87
C SER A 207 -20.42 -32.54 -20.51
N GLY A 208 -21.47 -33.19 -21.00
CA GLY A 208 -22.87 -32.81 -20.74
C GLY A 208 -23.64 -32.46 -22.01
N THR A 209 -24.93 -32.16 -21.86
CA THR A 209 -25.84 -31.80 -22.97
C THR A 209 -26.28 -30.34 -22.93
N CYS A 210 -25.42 -29.47 -22.41
CA CYS A 210 -25.69 -28.04 -22.29
C CYS A 210 -24.92 -27.21 -23.31
N SER A 211 -25.32 -25.95 -23.45
CA SER A 211 -24.66 -24.96 -24.29
C SER A 211 -23.94 -23.91 -23.45
N SER A 212 -23.03 -23.18 -24.09
CA SER A 212 -22.33 -22.05 -23.48
C SER A 212 -23.28 -20.90 -23.12
N ALA A 213 -24.39 -20.75 -23.84
CA ALA A 213 -25.44 -19.78 -23.53
C ALA A 213 -26.19 -20.10 -22.21
N ASP A 214 -26.11 -21.35 -21.71
CA ASP A 214 -26.75 -21.75 -20.45
C ASP A 214 -25.88 -21.47 -19.21
N ILE A 215 -24.64 -20.99 -19.41
CA ILE A 215 -23.68 -20.73 -18.34
C ILE A 215 -23.56 -19.22 -18.14
N HIS A 216 -24.01 -18.74 -16.98
CA HIS A 216 -24.00 -17.31 -16.63
C HIS A 216 -22.93 -17.03 -15.59
N ILE A 217 -22.16 -15.97 -15.83
CA ILE A 217 -21.10 -15.51 -14.93
C ILE A 217 -21.40 -14.08 -14.51
N ILE A 218 -21.36 -13.83 -13.21
CA ILE A 218 -21.43 -12.49 -12.62
C ILE A 218 -20.10 -12.21 -11.95
N SER A 219 -19.48 -11.08 -12.25
CA SER A 219 -18.29 -10.58 -11.59
C SER A 219 -18.63 -9.39 -10.70
N ASN A 220 -17.98 -9.31 -9.55
CA ASN A 220 -18.01 -8.14 -8.69
C ASN A 220 -16.58 -7.68 -8.37
N PHE A 221 -16.31 -6.41 -8.66
CA PHE A 221 -15.11 -5.71 -8.26
C PHE A 221 -15.43 -4.77 -7.11
N ASN A 222 -14.93 -5.12 -5.92
CA ASN A 222 -14.92 -4.22 -4.78
C ASN A 222 -13.60 -3.42 -4.81
N GLY A 223 -13.65 -2.24 -5.41
CA GLY A 223 -12.57 -1.24 -5.40
C GLY A 223 -12.69 -0.27 -4.24
#